data_AF-A0AAU4NBT7-F1
#
_entry.id   AF-A0AAU4NBT7-F1
#
_cell.length_a   1.000
_cell.length_b   1.000
_cell.length_c   1.000
_cell.angle_alpha   90.00
_cell.angle_beta   90.00
_cell.angle_gamma   90.00
#
_symmetry.space_group_name_H-M   'P 1'
#
loop_
_entity.id
_entity.type
_entity.pdbx_description
1 polymer ?
#
loop_
_entity_poly.entity_id
_entity_poly.type
_entity_poly.pdbx_seq_one_letter_code
_entity_poly.pdbx_strand_id
1 'polypeptide(L)'
;MTVNKDRSITETWHLPDCPGHLANRIFIEDSARQVQEEQAWAEGVFPGAFQRVREAAAALTADDPAAPIAAALCELVQTQAERAGCVTLPEWTRILERHFPPHLPPLD
;
A
#
# COMPACT_ATOMS: atom_id res chain seq x y z
N MET A 1 1.54 4.39 25.66
CA MET A 1 0.15 4.88 25.67
C MET A 1 -0.74 3.70 25.36
N THR A 2 -1.62 3.31 26.28
CA THR A 2 -2.56 2.21 26.06
C THR A 2 -3.97 2.77 26.06
N VAL A 3 -4.74 2.44 25.03
CA VAL A 3 -6.16 2.82 24.95
C VAL A 3 -6.98 1.66 25.51
N ASN A 4 -7.67 1.89 26.62
CA ASN A 4 -8.50 0.89 27.27
C ASN A 4 -9.86 0.73 26.56
N LYS A 5 -10.58 -0.34 26.87
CA LYS A 5 -11.91 -0.64 26.29
C LYS A 5 -12.97 0.43 26.57
N ASP A 6 -12.82 1.18 27.67
CA ASP A 6 -13.66 2.31 28.05
C ASP A 6 -13.23 3.64 27.40
N ARG A 7 -12.28 3.59 26.45
CA ARG A 7 -11.65 4.75 25.80
C ARG A 7 -10.85 5.66 26.74
N SER A 8 -10.58 5.23 27.99
CA SER A 8 -9.60 5.91 28.83
C SER A 8 -8.19 5.68 28.27
N ILE A 9 -7.34 6.70 28.42
CA ILE A 9 -5.92 6.64 28.06
C ILE A 9 -5.13 6.47 29.35
N THR A 10 -4.33 5.41 29.43
CA THR A 10 -3.37 5.23 30.51
C THR A 10 -1.96 5.52 29.99
N GLU A 11 -1.30 6.46 30.65
CA GLU A 11 0.12 6.74 30.46
C GLU A 11 0.92 6.06 31.57
N THR A 12 1.85 5.19 31.18
CA THR A 12 2.80 4.56 32.09
C THR A 12 4.11 5.32 31.99
N TRP A 13 4.48 6.00 33.07
CA TRP A 13 5.74 6.73 33.20
C TRP A 13 6.78 5.81 33.83
N HIS A 14 7.96 5.71 33.23
CA HIS A 14 9.06 4.92 33.78
C HIS A 14 10.17 5.84 34.30
N LEU A 15 10.78 5.44 35.43
CA LEU A 15 12.05 6.00 35.87
C LEU A 15 13.19 5.54 34.93
N PRO A 16 14.28 6.31 34.78
CA PRO A 16 15.37 5.99 33.84
C PRO A 16 15.98 4.59 34.03
N ASP A 17 16.07 4.11 35.28
CA ASP A 17 16.65 2.81 35.63
C ASP A 17 15.61 1.69 35.75
N CYS A 18 14.37 1.92 35.33
CA CYS A 18 13.32 0.91 35.36
C CYS A 18 13.59 -0.18 34.30
N PRO A 19 13.69 -1.48 34.66
CA PRO A 19 13.91 -2.54 33.68
C PRO A 19 12.84 -2.61 32.58
N GLY A 20 11.59 -2.27 32.92
CA GLY A 20 10.49 -2.18 31.96
C GLY A 20 10.67 -1.06 30.93
N HIS A 21 11.34 0.04 31.30
CA HIS A 21 11.65 1.12 30.37
C HIS A 21 12.66 0.68 29.31
N LEU A 22 13.72 0.01 29.76
CA LEU A 22 14.75 -0.51 28.88
C LEU A 22 14.16 -1.52 27.89
N ALA A 23 13.33 -2.45 28.37
CA ALA A 23 12.65 -3.43 27.53
C ALA A 23 11.73 -2.75 26.50
N ASN A 24 10.94 -1.76 26.90
CA ASN A 24 10.07 -1.02 26.00
C ASN A 24 10.86 -0.23 24.94
N ARG A 25 11.99 0.38 25.32
CA ARG A 25 12.86 1.11 24.39
C ARG A 25 13.47 0.18 23.35
N ILE A 26 14.02 -0.96 23.78
CA ILE A 26 14.56 -1.98 22.87
C ILE A 26 13.48 -2.43 21.89
N PHE A 27 12.27 -2.73 22.38
CA PHE A 27 11.16 -3.16 21.53
C PHE A 27 10.79 -2.11 20.48
N ILE A 28 10.72 -0.82 20.85
CA ILE A 28 10.42 0.28 19.93
C ILE A 28 11.53 0.44 18.89
N GLU A 29 12.79 0.41 19.31
CA GLU A 29 13.95 0.56 18.43
C GLU A 29 14.05 -0.61 17.43
N ASP A 30 13.86 -1.85 17.90
CA ASP A 30 13.85 -3.04 17.04
C ASP A 30 12.67 -3.00 16.05
N SER A 31 11.47 -2.60 16.51
CA SER A 31 10.30 -2.45 15.64
C SER A 31 10.52 -1.37 14.58
N ALA A 32 11.11 -0.23 14.97
CA ALA A 32 11.40 0.85 14.06
C ALA A 32 12.44 0.44 13.01
N ARG A 33 13.50 -0.27 13.42
CA ARG A 33 14.50 -0.85 12.51
C ARG A 33 13.84 -1.83 11.55
N GLN A 34 13.00 -2.73 12.03
CA GLN A 34 12.31 -3.70 11.18
C GLN A 34 11.45 -3.01 10.12
N VAL A 35 10.66 -2.00 10.50
CA VAL A 35 9.85 -1.23 9.53
C VAL A 35 10.74 -0.53 8.49
N GLN A 36 11.90 0.00 8.89
CA GLN A 36 12.85 0.62 7.95
C GLN A 36 13.48 -0.40 6.99
N GLU A 37 13.87 -1.57 7.49
CA GLU A 37 14.43 -2.64 6.67
C GLU A 37 13.40 -3.18 5.66
N GLU A 38 12.16 -3.40 6.11
CA GLU A 38 11.05 -3.81 5.25
C GLU A 38 10.74 -2.75 4.18
N GLN A 39 10.73 -1.47 4.56
CA GLN A 39 10.52 -0.37 3.64
C GLN A 39 11.65 -0.28 2.61
N ALA A 40 12.91 -0.34 3.02
CA ALA A 40 14.06 -0.29 2.12
C ALA A 40 14.09 -1.50 1.16
N TRP A 41 13.74 -2.69 1.65
CA TRP A 41 13.56 -3.87 0.81
C TRP A 41 12.44 -3.66 -0.21
N ALA A 42 11.28 -3.16 0.22
CA ALA A 42 10.15 -2.91 -0.65
C ALA A 42 10.49 -1.88 -1.73
N GLU A 43 11.18 -0.79 -1.39
CA GLU A 43 11.66 0.21 -2.34
C GLU A 43 12.63 -0.38 -3.38
N GLY A 44 13.48 -1.33 -2.98
CA GLY A 44 14.40 -2.02 -3.88
C GLY A 44 13.72 -3.06 -4.80
N VAL A 45 12.68 -3.74 -4.32
CA VAL A 45 12.04 -4.87 -5.04
C VAL A 45 10.83 -4.44 -5.87
N PHE A 46 10.06 -3.48 -5.36
CA PHE A 46 8.77 -3.08 -5.95
C PHE A 46 8.87 -2.65 -7.41
N PRO A 47 9.84 -1.82 -7.86
CA PRO A 47 9.91 -1.40 -9.26
C PRO A 47 10.04 -2.58 -10.24
N GLY A 48 10.88 -3.56 -9.92
CA GLY A 48 11.06 -4.75 -10.75
C GLY A 48 9.86 -5.71 -10.69
N ALA A 49 9.22 -5.84 -9.53
CA ALA A 49 7.99 -6.62 -9.39
C ALA A 49 6.84 -5.98 -10.20
N PHE A 50 6.67 -4.67 -10.09
CA PHE A 50 5.64 -3.92 -10.81
C PHE A 50 5.88 -3.91 -12.32
N GLN A 51 7.13 -3.81 -12.76
CA GLN A 51 7.48 -3.90 -14.18
C GLN A 51 7.05 -5.24 -14.80
N ARG A 52 7.25 -6.36 -14.10
CA ARG A 52 6.78 -7.69 -14.58
C ARG A 52 5.26 -7.76 -14.68
N VAL A 53 4.53 -7.11 -13.78
CA VAL A 53 3.06 -7.01 -13.86
C VAL A 53 2.64 -6.19 -15.07
N ARG A 54 3.31 -5.06 -15.33
CA ARG A 54 3.04 -4.24 -16.52
C ARG A 54 3.31 -4.99 -17.82
N GLU A 55 4.39 -5.76 -17.88
CA GLU A 55 4.72 -6.62 -19.03
C GLU A 55 3.65 -7.69 -19.25
N ALA A 56 3.20 -8.35 -18.19
CA ALA A 56 2.12 -9.32 -18.27
C ALA A 56 0.80 -8.68 -18.73
N ALA A 57 0.47 -7.50 -18.22
CA ALA A 57 -0.71 -6.74 -18.65
C ALA A 57 -0.61 -6.29 -20.12
N ALA A 58 0.57 -5.89 -20.57
CA ALA A 58 0.82 -5.50 -21.97
C ALA A 58 0.77 -6.67 -22.96
N ALA A 59 0.89 -7.91 -22.48
CA ALA A 59 0.72 -9.10 -23.30
C ALA A 59 -0.75 -9.45 -23.57
N LEU A 60 -1.70 -8.82 -22.88
CA LEU A 60 -3.13 -8.97 -23.17
C LEU A 60 -3.46 -8.33 -24.51
N THR A 61 -4.16 -9.07 -25.37
CA THR A 61 -4.65 -8.53 -26.64
C THR A 61 -5.81 -7.56 -26.40
N ALA A 62 -6.08 -6.65 -27.33
CA ALA A 62 -7.19 -5.70 -27.22
C ALA A 62 -8.56 -6.39 -27.08
N ASP A 63 -8.70 -7.60 -27.62
CA ASP A 63 -9.91 -8.41 -27.51
C ASP A 63 -9.99 -9.22 -26.20
N ASP A 64 -8.98 -9.14 -25.33
CA ASP A 64 -9.01 -9.84 -24.04
C ASP A 64 -9.94 -9.08 -23.06
N PRO A 65 -11.01 -9.71 -22.56
CA PRO A 65 -11.94 -9.06 -21.64
C PRO A 65 -11.29 -8.63 -20.31
N ALA A 66 -10.12 -9.16 -19.95
CA ALA A 66 -9.37 -8.76 -18.77
C ALA A 66 -8.47 -7.53 -19.00
N ALA A 67 -8.26 -7.08 -20.24
CA ALA A 67 -7.35 -5.97 -20.55
C ALA A 67 -7.70 -4.66 -19.79
N PRO A 68 -8.97 -4.23 -19.71
CA PRO A 68 -9.33 -3.04 -18.94
C PRO A 68 -9.06 -3.16 -17.43
N ILE A 69 -9.26 -4.35 -16.87
CA ILE A 69 -9.00 -4.63 -15.44
C ILE A 69 -7.50 -4.56 -15.16
N ALA A 70 -6.69 -5.19 -16.02
CA ALA A 70 -5.24 -5.18 -15.87
C ALA A 70 -4.65 -3.76 -15.99
N ALA A 71 -5.15 -2.96 -16.93
CA ALA A 71 -4.75 -1.56 -17.11
C ALA A 71 -5.11 -0.70 -15.89
N ALA A 72 -6.35 -0.80 -15.39
CA ALA A 72 -6.78 -0.08 -14.20
C ALA A 72 -5.93 -0.44 -12.97
N LEU A 73 -5.67 -1.73 -12.74
CA LEU A 73 -4.82 -2.19 -11.63
C LEU A 73 -3.38 -1.64 -11.74
N CYS A 74 -2.81 -1.57 -12.94
CA CYS A 74 -1.50 -0.96 -13.13
C CYS A 74 -1.50 0.53 -12.77
N GLU A 75 -2.49 1.29 -13.22
CA GLU A 75 -2.60 2.72 -12.87
C GLU A 75 -2.78 2.94 -11.36
N LEU A 76 -3.53 2.08 -10.69
CA LEU A 76 -3.75 2.16 -9.24
C LEU A 76 -2.47 1.93 -8.44
N VAL A 77 -1.74 0.88 -8.79
CA VAL A 77 -0.47 0.56 -8.15
C VAL A 77 0.57 1.66 -8.39
N GLN A 78 0.62 2.23 -9.60
CA GLN A 78 1.46 3.39 -9.91
C GLN A 78 1.06 4.62 -9.09
N THR A 79 -0.24 4.95 -9.04
CA THR A 79 -0.77 6.10 -8.29
C THR A 79 -0.44 5.99 -6.80
N GLN A 80 -0.52 4.78 -6.24
CA GLN A 80 -0.19 4.52 -4.84
C GLN A 80 1.31 4.67 -4.57
N ALA A 81 2.15 4.19 -5.50
CA ALA A 81 3.61 4.34 -5.40
C ALA A 81 4.03 5.82 -5.42
N GLU A 82 3.40 6.64 -6.27
CA GLU A 82 3.73 8.07 -6.39
C GLU A 82 3.28 8.92 -5.19
N ARG A 83 2.21 8.52 -4.49
CA ARG A 83 1.59 9.34 -3.43
C ARG A 83 1.99 8.95 -2.01
N ALA A 84 2.87 7.96 -1.81
CA ALA A 84 3.25 7.45 -0.48
C ALA A 84 2.04 7.25 0.46
N GLY A 85 0.91 6.79 -0.10
CA GLY A 85 -0.38 6.75 0.57
C GLY A 85 -1.46 6.09 -0.29
N CYS A 86 -2.60 5.74 0.32
CA CYS A 86 -3.67 5.01 -0.36
C CYS A 86 -4.31 5.82 -1.50
N VAL A 87 -4.72 5.14 -2.58
CA VAL A 87 -5.57 5.75 -3.61
C VAL A 87 -6.91 6.17 -2.98
N THR A 88 -7.31 7.42 -3.16
CA THR A 88 -8.56 7.96 -2.61
C THR A 88 -9.75 7.61 -3.50
N LEU A 89 -10.95 7.58 -2.93
CA LEU A 89 -12.18 7.24 -3.69
C LEU A 89 -12.37 8.09 -4.96
N PRO A 90 -12.19 9.44 -4.94
CA PRO A 90 -12.29 10.22 -6.17
C PRO A 90 -11.27 9.85 -7.25
N GLU A 91 -10.04 9.50 -6.86
CA GLU A 91 -8.98 9.11 -7.81
C GLU A 91 -9.28 7.73 -8.39
N TRP A 92 -9.67 6.78 -7.53
CA TRP A 92 -10.15 5.47 -7.93
C TRP A 92 -11.28 5.56 -8.96
N THR A 93 -12.32 6.36 -8.70
CA THR A 93 -13.45 6.54 -9.62
C THR A 93 -13.01 7.10 -10.98
N ARG A 94 -12.04 8.03 -11.01
CA ARG A 94 -11.52 8.56 -12.29
C ARG A 94 -10.77 7.51 -13.09
N ILE A 95 -10.01 6.64 -12.43
CA ILE A 95 -9.31 5.53 -13.09
C ILE A 95 -10.34 4.55 -13.67
N LEU A 96 -11.37 4.18 -12.90
CA LEU A 96 -12.42 3.29 -13.39
C LEU A 96 -13.19 3.85 -14.60
N GLU A 97 -13.63 5.11 -14.56
CA GLU A 97 -14.34 5.73 -15.69
C GLU A 97 -13.51 5.74 -16.99
N ARG A 98 -12.19 5.89 -16.87
CA ARG A 98 -11.29 5.88 -18.03
C ARG A 98 -11.19 4.51 -18.69
N HIS A 99 -11.13 3.44 -17.89
CA HIS A 99 -10.94 2.07 -18.38
C HIS A 99 -12.25 1.31 -18.62
N PHE A 100 -13.34 1.72 -17.97
CA PHE A 100 -14.67 1.11 -18.08
C PHE A 100 -15.73 2.16 -18.48
N PRO A 101 -15.60 2.80 -19.66
CA PRO A 101 -16.56 3.82 -20.06
C PRO A 101 -17.95 3.20 -20.30
N PRO A 102 -19.03 3.96 -20.11
CA PRO A 102 -20.41 3.49 -20.26
C PRO A 102 -20.79 3.05 -21.69
N HIS A 103 -19.94 3.35 -22.67
CA HIS A 103 -20.10 2.98 -24.07
C HIS A 103 -18.97 2.08 -24.57
N LEU A 104 -18.52 1.14 -23.74
CA LEU A 104 -17.68 0.04 -24.21
C LEU A 104 -18.36 -0.63 -25.42
N PRO A 105 -17.67 -0.79 -26.56
CA PRO A 105 -18.23 -1.55 -27.67
C PRO A 105 -18.61 -2.95 -27.16
N PRO A 106 -19.72 -3.53 -27.64
CA PRO A 106 -20.12 -4.86 -27.23
C PRO A 106 -18.97 -5.84 -27.49
N LEU A 107 -18.73 -6.71 -26.53
CA LEU A 107 -17.82 -7.85 -26.69
C LEU A 107 -18.39 -8.72 -27.82
N ASP A 108 -17.70 -8.79 -28.96
CA ASP A 108 -17.96 -9.74 -30.04
C ASP A 108 -17.51 -11.16 -29.64
#